data_AF-A0A923TXE6-F1
#
_entry.id   AF-A0A923TXE6-F1
#
_cell.length_a   1.000
_cell.length_b   1.000
_cell.length_c   1.000
_cell.angle_alpha   90.00
_cell.angle_beta   90.00
_cell.angle_gamma   90.00
#
_symmetry.space_group_name_H-M   'P 1'
#
loop_
_entity.id
_entity.type
_entity.pdbx_description
1 polymer ?
#
loop_
_entity_poly.entity_id
_entity_poly.type
_entity_poly.pdbx_seq_one_letter_code
_entity_poly.pdbx_strand_id
1 'polypeptide(L)'
;MKTNTLKSYFLICLSALFISIQANGQQDAAYITKLENKSHRAYLAKDYDKALKCLLQLDTLVSYKSHVYDYWIGICLLSTDNKLGAIPYLEHAERSSHTSFVVNYYLGRAYMFAGRYEEAKKFLNMYATELNMRGTKFEEEKVVSDSHKIHVEKTLSDVHNFLTECELHLNKQVLTSNR
;
A
#
# COMPACT_ATOMS: atom_id res chain seq x y z
N MET A 1 6.65 -32.05 -56.96
CA MET A 1 7.46 -32.16 -55.72
C MET A 1 8.01 -30.83 -55.16
N LYS A 2 7.61 -29.63 -55.62
CA LYS A 2 8.15 -28.34 -55.12
C LYS A 2 7.32 -27.64 -54.01
N THR A 3 6.12 -28.12 -53.69
CA THR A 3 5.20 -27.47 -52.74
C THR A 3 5.49 -27.78 -51.27
N ASN A 4 6.24 -28.85 -50.98
CA ASN A 4 6.52 -29.28 -49.60
C ASN A 4 7.69 -28.49 -48.98
N THR A 5 8.67 -28.04 -49.77
CA THR A 5 9.81 -27.26 -49.26
C THR A 5 9.39 -25.85 -48.82
N LEU A 6 8.49 -25.20 -49.56
CA LEU A 6 7.97 -23.88 -49.19
C LEU A 6 7.16 -23.90 -47.87
N LYS A 7 6.38 -24.98 -47.66
CA LYS A 7 5.64 -25.20 -46.41
C LYS A 7 6.58 -25.42 -45.22
N SER A 8 7.69 -26.14 -45.40
CA SER A 8 8.69 -26.34 -44.36
C SER A 8 9.38 -25.04 -43.93
N TYR A 9 9.76 -24.16 -44.87
CA TYR A 9 10.33 -22.86 -44.52
C TYR A 9 9.34 -21.96 -43.78
N PHE A 10 8.07 -21.95 -44.21
CA PHE A 10 7.02 -21.21 -43.51
C PHE A 10 6.82 -21.71 -42.07
N LEU A 11 6.85 -23.03 -41.86
CA LEU A 11 6.71 -23.63 -40.52
C LEU A 11 7.89 -23.27 -39.59
N ILE A 12 9.11 -23.22 -40.13
CA ILE A 12 10.31 -22.83 -39.37
C ILE A 12 10.30 -21.34 -39.00
N CYS A 13 9.87 -20.47 -39.93
CA CYS A 13 9.71 -19.04 -39.62
C CYS A 13 8.61 -18.80 -38.57
N LEU A 14 7.52 -19.55 -38.63
CA LEU A 14 6.41 -19.44 -37.67
C LEU A 14 6.82 -19.91 -36.26
N SER A 15 7.64 -20.95 -36.15
CA SER A 15 8.15 -21.41 -34.84
C SER A 15 9.21 -20.46 -34.26
N ALA A 16 10.07 -19.85 -35.09
CA ALA A 16 11.03 -18.84 -34.65
C ALA A 16 10.36 -17.57 -34.09
N LEU A 17 9.20 -17.19 -34.64
CA LEU A 17 8.40 -16.07 -34.14
C LEU A 17 7.85 -16.36 -32.73
N PHE A 18 7.45 -17.61 -32.45
CA PHE A 18 6.93 -18.01 -31.14
C PHE A 18 8.01 -18.01 -30.04
N ILE A 19 9.24 -18.39 -30.36
CA ILE A 19 10.36 -18.40 -29.39
C ILE A 19 10.70 -16.97 -28.93
N SER A 20 10.63 -16.01 -29.84
CA SER A 20 10.97 -14.60 -29.55
C SER A 20 9.96 -13.93 -28.60
N ILE A 21 8.68 -14.32 -28.66
CA ILE A 21 7.64 -13.76 -27.79
C ILE A 21 7.81 -14.25 -26.33
N GLN A 22 8.24 -15.51 -26.13
CA GLN A 22 8.42 -16.06 -24.79
C GLN A 22 9.66 -15.52 -24.06
N ALA A 23 10.73 -15.18 -24.80
CA ALA A 23 11.96 -14.66 -24.21
C ALA A 23 11.78 -13.28 -23.53
N ASN A 24 10.95 -12.41 -24.09
CA ASN A 24 10.71 -11.08 -23.52
C ASN A 24 9.89 -11.12 -22.22
N GLY A 25 8.84 -11.97 -22.15
CA GLY A 25 8.02 -12.08 -20.94
C GLY A 25 8.76 -12.64 -19.72
N GLN A 26 9.79 -13.47 -19.94
CA GLN A 26 10.61 -14.03 -18.85
C GLN A 26 11.58 -13.00 -18.24
N GLN A 27 12.09 -12.06 -19.04
CA GLN A 27 12.99 -11.01 -18.55
C GLN A 27 12.25 -9.98 -17.67
N ASP A 28 11.03 -9.61 -18.05
CA ASP A 28 10.21 -8.67 -17.27
C ASP A 28 9.81 -9.26 -15.90
N ALA A 29 9.39 -10.53 -15.86
CA ALA A 29 9.02 -11.19 -14.62
C ALA A 29 10.19 -11.26 -13.62
N ALA A 30 11.38 -11.67 -14.08
CA ALA A 30 12.57 -11.73 -13.23
C ALA A 30 12.98 -10.35 -12.70
N TYR A 31 12.84 -9.31 -13.52
CA TYR A 31 13.13 -7.94 -13.12
C TYR A 31 12.11 -7.41 -12.08
N ILE A 32 10.82 -7.67 -12.26
CA ILE A 32 9.76 -7.35 -11.30
C ILE A 32 10.06 -8.01 -9.95
N THR A 33 10.29 -9.32 -9.91
CA THR A 33 10.63 -10.05 -8.67
C THR A 33 11.88 -9.50 -8.00
N LYS A 34 12.88 -9.07 -8.77
CA LYS A 34 14.08 -8.44 -8.22
C LYS A 34 13.77 -7.10 -7.55
N LEU A 35 12.91 -6.28 -8.16
CA LEU A 35 12.46 -5.00 -7.60
C LEU A 35 11.63 -5.20 -6.33
N GLU A 36 10.71 -6.17 -6.31
CA GLU A 36 9.90 -6.51 -5.13
C GLU A 36 10.78 -6.93 -3.94
N ASN A 37 11.73 -7.84 -4.18
CA ASN A 37 12.66 -8.27 -3.13
C ASN A 37 13.55 -7.13 -2.63
N LYS A 38 13.91 -6.20 -3.52
CA LYS A 38 14.72 -5.03 -3.16
C LYS A 38 13.90 -4.01 -2.36
N SER A 39 12.67 -3.71 -2.77
CA SER A 39 11.78 -2.80 -2.04
C SER A 39 11.45 -3.37 -0.67
N HIS A 40 11.10 -4.65 -0.57
CA HIS A 40 10.77 -5.30 0.69
C HIS A 40 11.96 -5.29 1.67
N ARG A 41 13.17 -5.63 1.22
CA ARG A 41 14.37 -5.55 2.07
C ARG A 41 14.67 -4.12 2.54
N ALA A 42 14.53 -3.13 1.66
CA ALA A 42 14.73 -1.73 2.02
C ALA A 42 13.69 -1.27 3.05
N TYR A 43 12.42 -1.66 2.87
CA TYR A 43 11.35 -1.38 3.80
C TYR A 43 11.60 -1.98 5.19
N LEU A 44 12.00 -3.26 5.25
CA LEU A 44 12.35 -3.93 6.51
C LEU A 44 13.56 -3.27 7.20
N ALA A 45 14.50 -2.74 6.42
CA ALA A 45 15.62 -1.96 6.91
C ALA A 45 15.25 -0.51 7.29
N LYS A 46 13.97 -0.11 7.16
CA LYS A 46 13.46 1.26 7.35
C LYS A 46 14.09 2.30 6.41
N ASP A 47 14.71 1.85 5.33
CA ASP A 47 15.22 2.69 4.24
C ASP A 47 14.07 2.99 3.27
N TYR A 48 13.18 3.90 3.71
CA TYR A 48 11.94 4.21 3.01
C TYR A 48 12.17 4.90 1.67
N ASP A 49 13.23 5.70 1.52
CA ASP A 49 13.59 6.33 0.25
C ASP A 49 13.96 5.28 -0.81
N LYS A 50 14.79 4.29 -0.43
CA LYS A 50 15.18 3.20 -1.34
C LYS A 50 14.02 2.27 -1.63
N ALA A 51 13.16 2.00 -0.65
CA ALA A 51 11.95 1.21 -0.84
C ALA A 51 11.01 1.92 -1.83
N LEU A 52 10.74 3.21 -1.61
CA LEU A 52 9.90 4.05 -2.46
C LEU A 52 10.42 4.07 -3.90
N LYS A 53 11.73 4.26 -4.10
CA LYS A 53 12.32 4.27 -5.45
C LYS A 53 12.05 2.97 -6.21
N CYS A 54 12.14 1.82 -5.54
CA CYS A 54 11.87 0.53 -6.17
C CYS A 54 10.37 0.31 -6.42
N LEU A 55 9.51 0.76 -5.50
CA LEU A 55 8.06 0.65 -5.63
C LEU A 55 7.50 1.54 -6.75
N LEU A 56 8.01 2.76 -6.90
CA LEU A 56 7.62 3.63 -8.02
C LEU A 56 8.07 3.05 -9.36
N GLN A 57 9.20 2.34 -9.41
CA GLN A 57 9.58 1.60 -10.61
C GLN A 57 8.59 0.46 -10.89
N LEU A 58 8.16 -0.29 -9.87
CA LEU A 58 7.13 -1.32 -10.03
C LEU A 58 5.80 -0.76 -10.55
N ASP A 59 5.38 0.39 -10.04
CA ASP A 59 4.16 1.10 -10.48
C ASP A 59 4.18 1.45 -11.98
N THR A 60 5.37 1.70 -12.55
CA THR A 60 5.51 1.94 -14.00
C THR A 60 5.51 0.67 -14.86
N LEU A 61 5.87 -0.48 -14.29
CA LEU A 61 6.07 -1.74 -15.02
C LEU A 61 4.83 -2.61 -15.02
N VAL A 62 4.04 -2.57 -13.95
CA VAL A 62 2.86 -3.41 -13.80
C VAL A 62 1.65 -2.61 -14.26
N SER A 63 1.14 -2.90 -15.45
CA SER A 63 -0.03 -2.22 -16.03
C SER A 63 -1.32 -2.35 -15.20
N TYR A 64 -1.35 -3.29 -14.25
CA TYR A 64 -2.41 -3.39 -13.25
C TYR A 64 -1.94 -2.70 -11.97
N LYS A 65 -2.60 -1.59 -11.62
CA LYS A 65 -2.40 -0.90 -10.33
C LYS A 65 -2.67 -1.87 -9.19
N SER A 66 -1.62 -2.50 -8.69
CA SER A 66 -1.73 -3.41 -7.57
C SER A 66 -1.97 -2.56 -6.32
N HIS A 67 -3.19 -2.64 -5.79
CA HIS A 67 -3.57 -2.00 -4.52
C HIS A 67 -2.58 -2.30 -3.38
N VAL A 68 -1.86 -3.42 -3.46
CA VAL A 68 -0.78 -3.79 -2.53
C VAL A 68 0.43 -2.86 -2.67
N TYR A 69 0.88 -2.54 -3.89
CA TYR A 69 1.99 -1.60 -4.07
C TYR A 69 1.60 -0.18 -3.66
N ASP A 70 0.37 0.25 -3.96
CA ASP A 70 -0.11 1.56 -3.54
C ASP A 70 -0.09 1.72 -2.01
N TYR A 71 -0.45 0.66 -1.27
CA TYR A 71 -0.34 0.64 0.18
C TYR A 71 1.12 0.87 0.64
N TRP A 72 2.08 0.14 0.08
CA TRP A 72 3.50 0.28 0.44
C TRP A 72 4.09 1.62 0.01
N ILE A 73 3.72 2.12 -1.17
CA ILE A 73 4.11 3.45 -1.68
C ILE A 73 3.61 4.50 -0.70
N GLY A 74 2.34 4.44 -0.31
CA GLY A 74 1.73 5.34 0.65
C GLY A 74 2.47 5.38 2.00
N ILE A 75 2.83 4.23 2.56
CA ILE A 75 3.60 4.17 3.81
C ILE A 75 4.99 4.80 3.64
N CYS A 76 5.68 4.49 2.55
CA CYS A 76 7.01 5.06 2.31
C CYS A 76 6.94 6.58 2.11
N LEU A 77 5.90 7.08 1.44
CA LEU A 77 5.66 8.52 1.28
C LEU A 77 5.38 9.21 2.62
N LEU A 78 4.60 8.59 3.51
CA LEU A 78 4.39 9.10 4.87
C LEU A 78 5.65 9.12 5.73
N SER A 79 6.62 8.25 5.39
CA SER A 79 7.88 8.09 6.12
C SER A 79 9.03 8.92 5.51
N THR A 80 8.75 9.64 4.43
CA THR A 80 9.68 10.56 3.74
C THR A 80 9.11 11.98 3.75
N ASP A 81 9.76 12.91 3.04
CA ASP A 81 9.32 14.31 3.01
C ASP A 81 8.02 14.53 2.22
N ASN A 82 7.66 13.62 1.33
CA ASN A 82 6.48 13.75 0.47
C ASN A 82 5.21 13.12 1.08
N LYS A 83 4.84 13.56 2.27
CA LYS A 83 3.70 12.98 3.02
C LYS A 83 2.36 13.17 2.31
N LEU A 84 2.17 14.30 1.64
CA LEU A 84 0.94 14.61 0.89
C LEU A 84 0.77 13.69 -0.32
N GLY A 85 1.87 13.28 -0.95
CA GLY A 85 1.85 12.33 -2.06
C GLY A 85 1.26 10.98 -1.67
N ALA A 86 1.20 10.63 -0.38
CA ALA A 86 0.66 9.35 0.07
C ALA A 86 -0.84 9.20 -0.15
N ILE A 87 -1.61 10.29 -0.10
CA ILE A 87 -3.09 10.27 -0.15
C ILE A 87 -3.62 9.52 -1.38
N PRO A 88 -3.27 9.87 -2.64
CA PRO A 88 -3.84 9.19 -3.81
C PRO A 88 -3.52 7.70 -3.87
N TYR A 89 -2.33 7.30 -3.40
CA TYR A 89 -1.94 5.90 -3.33
C TYR A 89 -2.75 5.15 -2.26
N LEU A 90 -2.84 5.71 -1.05
CA LEU A 90 -3.58 5.08 0.04
C LEU A 90 -5.10 5.04 -0.23
N GLU A 91 -5.67 6.04 -0.88
CA GLU A 91 -7.08 6.04 -1.32
C GLU A 91 -7.31 4.95 -2.37
N HIS A 92 -6.35 4.72 -3.27
CA HIS A 92 -6.44 3.62 -4.22
C HIS A 92 -6.32 2.27 -3.50
N ALA A 93 -5.39 2.13 -2.55
CA ALA A 93 -5.23 0.93 -1.76
C ALA A 93 -6.50 0.57 -0.98
N GLU A 94 -7.15 1.54 -0.34
CA GLU A 94 -8.34 1.33 0.50
C GLU A 94 -9.55 0.78 -0.29
N ARG A 95 -9.67 1.11 -1.58
CA ARG A 95 -10.76 0.62 -2.43
C ARG A 95 -10.73 -0.88 -2.71
N SER A 96 -9.64 -1.58 -2.40
CA SER A 96 -9.54 -3.02 -2.58
C SER A 96 -9.99 -3.77 -1.33
N SER A 97 -10.89 -4.74 -1.52
CA SER A 97 -11.33 -5.68 -0.48
C SER A 97 -10.21 -6.54 0.10
N HIS A 98 -9.07 -6.63 -0.60
CA HIS A 98 -7.90 -7.38 -0.15
C HIS A 98 -6.95 -6.54 0.72
N THR A 99 -7.15 -5.22 0.80
CA THR A 99 -6.28 -4.34 1.57
C THR A 99 -6.68 -4.38 3.03
N SER A 100 -5.69 -4.52 3.91
CA SER A 100 -5.88 -4.56 5.36
C SER A 100 -6.55 -3.29 5.88
N PHE A 101 -7.44 -3.40 6.88
CA PHE A 101 -8.03 -2.27 7.61
C PHE A 101 -6.99 -1.28 8.14
N VAL A 102 -5.74 -1.74 8.28
CA VAL A 102 -4.57 -0.94 8.61
C VAL A 102 -4.34 0.22 7.62
N VAL A 103 -4.84 0.14 6.39
CA VAL A 103 -4.80 1.27 5.43
C VAL A 103 -5.52 2.51 5.98
N ASN A 104 -6.58 2.33 6.77
CA ASN A 104 -7.34 3.43 7.38
C ASN A 104 -6.48 4.23 8.37
N TYR A 105 -5.58 3.57 9.09
CA TYR A 105 -4.62 4.26 9.97
C TYR A 105 -3.70 5.19 9.17
N TYR A 106 -3.13 4.69 8.08
CA TYR A 106 -2.23 5.48 7.24
C TYR A 106 -2.95 6.58 6.48
N LEU A 107 -4.17 6.33 5.99
CA LEU A 107 -5.02 7.37 5.39
C LEU A 107 -5.33 8.48 6.40
N GLY A 108 -5.72 8.11 7.62
CA GLY A 108 -5.95 9.05 8.70
C GLY A 108 -4.76 9.98 8.93
N ARG A 109 -3.56 9.41 9.05
CA ARG A 109 -2.31 10.18 9.17
C ARG A 109 -2.02 11.05 7.95
N ALA A 110 -2.22 10.54 6.74
CA ALA A 110 -1.98 11.30 5.51
C ALA A 110 -2.90 12.54 5.43
N TYR A 111 -4.17 12.38 5.82
CA TYR A 111 -5.12 13.49 5.90
C TYR A 111 -4.76 14.51 6.99
N MET A 112 -4.23 14.08 8.14
CA MET A 112 -3.71 15.01 9.15
C MET A 112 -2.58 15.87 8.57
N PHE A 113 -1.61 15.27 7.87
CA PHE A 113 -0.54 16.04 7.21
C PHE A 113 -1.06 17.02 6.16
N ALA A 114 -2.21 16.74 5.55
CA ALA A 114 -2.89 17.64 4.62
C ALA A 114 -3.82 18.67 5.28
N GLY A 115 -3.96 18.67 6.61
CA GLY A 115 -4.92 19.52 7.33
C GLY A 115 -6.39 19.17 7.08
N ARG A 116 -6.66 17.98 6.52
CA ARG A 116 -8.00 17.44 6.22
C ARG A 116 -8.54 16.68 7.42
N TYR A 117 -8.80 17.40 8.51
CA TYR A 117 -9.03 16.80 9.83
C TYR A 117 -10.35 16.02 9.93
N GLU A 118 -11.38 16.36 9.16
CA GLU A 118 -12.63 15.59 9.14
C GLU A 118 -12.43 14.21 8.52
N GLU A 119 -11.75 14.15 7.37
CA GLU A 119 -11.40 12.88 6.73
C GLU A 119 -10.44 12.07 7.60
N ALA A 120 -9.45 12.74 8.21
CA ALA A 120 -8.55 12.09 9.15
C ALA A 120 -9.32 11.41 10.29
N LYS A 121 -10.24 12.14 10.94
CA LYS A 121 -11.07 11.64 12.03
C LYS A 121 -11.90 10.45 11.59
N LYS A 122 -12.54 10.51 10.41
CA LYS A 122 -13.32 9.40 9.85
C LYS A 122 -12.49 8.11 9.74
N PHE A 123 -11.33 8.17 9.09
CA PHE A 123 -10.52 6.98 8.84
C PHE A 123 -9.83 6.45 10.12
N LEU A 124 -9.40 7.33 11.02
CA LEU A 124 -8.86 6.92 12.33
C LEU A 124 -9.92 6.21 13.18
N ASN A 125 -11.18 6.68 13.16
CA ASN A 125 -12.28 6.00 13.85
C ASN A 125 -12.55 4.61 13.25
N MET A 126 -12.60 4.49 11.91
CA MET A 126 -12.76 3.19 11.24
C MET A 126 -11.65 2.22 11.67
N TYR A 127 -10.41 2.69 11.72
CA TYR A 127 -9.28 1.88 12.19
C TYR A 127 -9.43 1.47 13.66
N ALA A 128 -9.79 2.39 14.55
CA ALA A 128 -9.97 2.12 15.98
C ALA A 128 -11.09 1.09 16.22
N THR A 129 -12.23 1.21 15.52
CA THR A 129 -13.34 0.27 15.62
C THR A 129 -12.91 -1.14 15.22
N GLU A 130 -12.22 -1.29 14.08
CA GLU A 130 -11.70 -2.57 13.61
C GLU A 130 -10.66 -3.17 14.55
N LEU A 131 -9.76 -2.34 15.08
CA LEU A 131 -8.73 -2.77 16.02
C LEU A 131 -9.34 -3.30 17.33
N ASN A 132 -10.37 -2.62 17.86
CA ASN A 132 -11.13 -3.08 19.02
C ASN A 132 -11.86 -4.40 18.75
N MET A 133 -12.55 -4.53 17.61
CA MET A 133 -13.26 -5.76 17.25
C MET A 133 -12.32 -6.97 17.09
N ARG A 134 -11.09 -6.74 16.65
CA ARG A 134 -10.08 -7.80 16.56
C ARG A 134 -9.51 -8.13 17.93
N GLY A 135 -9.21 -7.12 18.74
CA GLY A 135 -8.76 -7.31 20.13
C GLY A 135 -9.73 -8.15 20.94
N THR A 136 -11.04 -7.88 20.87
CA THR A 136 -12.06 -8.64 21.61
C THR A 136 -12.15 -10.10 21.16
N LYS A 137 -12.07 -10.37 19.85
CA LYS A 137 -12.05 -11.75 19.34
C LYS A 137 -10.87 -12.57 19.87
N PHE A 138 -9.70 -11.94 19.98
CA PHE A 138 -8.54 -12.59 20.56
C PHE A 138 -8.71 -12.83 22.06
N GLU A 139 -9.29 -11.91 22.84
CA GLU A 139 -9.52 -12.13 24.27
C GLU A 139 -10.49 -13.30 24.56
N GLU A 140 -11.47 -13.52 23.68
CA GLU A 140 -12.41 -14.66 23.77
C GLU A 140 -11.72 -16.00 23.44
N GLU A 141 -10.79 -15.99 22.49
CA GLU A 141 -9.96 -17.12 22.12
C GLU A 141 -8.72 -17.16 23.02
N LYS A 142 -8.85 -17.72 24.24
CA LYS A 142 -7.92 -17.92 25.40
C LYS A 142 -6.38 -18.08 25.21
N VAL A 143 -5.80 -17.69 24.08
CA VAL A 143 -4.42 -17.82 23.63
C VAL A 143 -3.89 -16.44 23.19
N VAL A 144 -4.08 -15.40 24.01
CA VAL A 144 -3.45 -14.09 23.75
C VAL A 144 -2.19 -13.99 24.57
N SER A 145 -1.05 -13.88 23.90
CA SER A 145 0.21 -13.49 24.56
C SER A 145 0.12 -12.03 25.02
N ASP A 146 0.60 -11.72 26.22
CA ASP A 146 0.61 -10.36 26.78
C ASP A 146 1.21 -9.31 25.82
N SER A 147 2.17 -9.72 24.99
CA SER A 147 2.79 -8.86 23.98
C SER A 147 1.82 -8.34 22.92
N HIS A 148 0.81 -9.13 22.53
CA HIS A 148 -0.17 -8.70 21.53
C HIS A 148 -1.13 -7.66 22.10
N LYS A 149 -1.59 -7.89 23.34
CA LYS A 149 -2.46 -6.95 24.06
C LYS A 149 -1.79 -5.60 24.25
N ILE A 150 -0.54 -5.59 24.71
CA ILE A 150 0.27 -4.37 24.88
C ILE A 150 0.42 -3.61 23.56
N HIS A 151 0.61 -4.32 22.44
CA HIS A 151 0.73 -3.69 21.12
C HIS A 151 -0.59 -3.03 20.68
N VAL A 152 -1.72 -3.69 20.88
CA VAL A 152 -3.05 -3.15 20.55
C VAL A 152 -3.35 -1.92 21.41
N GLU A 153 -3.13 -1.97 22.72
CA GLU A 153 -3.37 -0.85 23.64
C GLU A 153 -2.51 0.36 23.29
N LYS A 154 -1.22 0.16 23.00
CA LYS A 154 -0.32 1.24 22.57
C LYS A 154 -0.82 1.88 21.26
N THR A 155 -1.23 1.06 20.31
CA THR A 155 -1.72 1.53 19.02
C THR A 155 -3.02 2.31 19.15
N LEU A 156 -3.94 1.88 20.01
CA LEU A 156 -5.16 2.62 20.34
C LEU A 156 -4.87 3.95 21.03
N SER A 157 -3.87 3.99 21.90
CA SER A 157 -3.42 5.23 22.55
C SER A 157 -2.89 6.24 21.52
N ASP A 158 -2.09 5.80 20.55
CA ASP A 158 -1.61 6.66 19.46
C ASP A 158 -2.77 7.21 18.63
N VAL A 159 -3.75 6.35 18.29
CA VAL A 159 -4.95 6.76 17.55
C VAL A 159 -5.79 7.77 18.34
N HIS A 160 -5.94 7.58 19.66
CA HIS A 160 -6.64 8.51 20.52
C HIS A 160 -6.00 9.90 20.49
N ASN A 161 -4.66 9.97 20.61
CA ASN A 161 -3.94 11.24 20.54
C ASN A 161 -4.18 11.96 19.20
N PHE A 162 -4.15 11.23 18.08
CA PHE A 162 -4.45 11.79 16.77
C PHE A 162 -5.89 12.27 16.62
N LEU A 163 -6.86 11.55 17.20
CA LEU A 163 -8.26 11.98 17.21
C LEU A 163 -8.46 13.26 18.03
N THR A 164 -7.82 13.37 19.19
CA THR A 164 -7.83 14.60 20.01
C THR A 164 -7.23 15.78 19.25
N GLU A 165 -6.13 15.57 18.52
CA GLU A 165 -5.53 16.60 17.67
C GLU A 165 -6.51 17.06 16.58
N CYS A 166 -7.16 16.13 15.89
CA CYS A 166 -8.18 16.46 14.89
C CYS A 166 -9.30 17.32 15.49
N GLU A 167 -9.82 16.94 16.66
CA GLU A 167 -10.89 17.69 17.35
C GLU A 167 -10.46 19.10 17.76
N LEU A 168 -9.24 19.24 18.26
CA LEU A 168 -8.68 20.55 18.61
C LEU A 168 -8.62 21.47 17.38
N HIS A 169 -8.21 20.96 16.23
CA HIS A 169 -8.13 21.73 14.99
C HIS A 169 -9.51 22.10 14.44
N LEU A 170 -10.46 21.16 14.44
CA LEU A 170 -11.84 21.42 13.99
C LEU A 170 -12.53 22.47 14.87
N ASN A 171 -12.40 22.37 16.19
CA ASN A 171 -12.96 23.36 17.11
C ASN A 171 -12.38 24.76 16.88
N LYS A 172 -11.07 24.87 16.61
CA LYS A 172 -10.44 26.15 16.25
C LYS A 172 -11.01 26.72 14.95
N GLN A 173 -11.21 25.89 13.93
CA GLN A 173 -11.78 26.33 12.65
C GLN A 173 -13.20 26.89 12.81
N VAL A 174 -14.05 26.22 13.59
CA VAL A 174 -15.41 26.68 13.90
C VAL A 174 -15.41 28.03 14.64
N LEU A 175 -14.50 28.21 15.59
CA LEU A 175 -14.36 29.48 16.31
C LEU A 175 -13.91 30.63 15.41
N THR A 176 -13.10 30.34 14.38
CA THR A 176 -12.66 31.35 13.40
C THR A 176 -13.70 31.65 12.33
N SER A 177 -14.57 30.70 11.97
CA SER A 177 -15.62 30.92 10.95
C SER A 177 -16.83 31.70 11.47
N ASN A 178 -16.99 31.77 12.80
CA ASN A 178 -18.10 32.48 13.46
C ASN A 178 -17.76 33.93 13.85
N ARG A 179 -16.62 34.46 13.37
CA ARG A 179 -16.21 35.87 13.51
C ARG A 179 -16.28 36.57 12.17
#